data_AF-A0A7L3ZHU2-F1
#
_entry.id   AF-A0A7L3ZHU2-F1
#
_cell.length_a   1.000
_cell.length_b   1.000
_cell.length_c   1.000
_cell.angle_alpha   90.00
_cell.angle_beta   90.00
_cell.angle_gamma   90.00
#
_symmetry.space_group_name_H-M   'P 1'
#
loop_
_entity.id
_entity.type
_entity.pdbx_description
1 polymer ?
#
loop_
_entity_poly.entity_id
_entity_poly.type
_entity_poly.pdbx_seq_one_letter_code
_entity_poly.pdbx_strand_id
1 'polypeptide(L)'
;DLDSAIIGKQNLEMEIRNLQDKLTADQKALDASKQELHNLKKSSSELDRSLKSSREEVRTAQTSLVAFKEQIATLLSGRSAIVKPSEKAILERIQEINCKEKSKEIMVSQLESQIAKLTEALEDQTRLYREALERSRKAEKSSETFQDQLKHLEEELLSVDLMQDGLKLANQKYLKFLEQLNEKMKLDSLAAEVGFDMNADAILARVEQLVKLEGDAVIENKTMAYSLRRKLKTQKEKLESKELHMNLLRQKITQLEEEKQVRTTLAVERDEANLAVRKLHKTIERLQKQLDLAREMNTGLKAKLSETNELKIKTLEQNRTIEELSKSQGKLERMKEKAEKQLTSVKSELLLKERKATEETEKTKTMLEAVTNEMKVLKTALAELAKRERQLADFREVVSRMLGLNIASLALPDYEIITRLEGLIHSHQHHCFPCVCLKDVARAPEEHSQRNIELLH
;
A
#
# COMPACT_ATOMS: atom_id res chain seq x y z
N ASP A 1 113.88 -235.03 109.95
CA ASP A 1 112.83 -234.36 109.18
C ASP A 1 111.92 -233.54 110.08
N LEU A 2 111.84 -232.23 109.86
CA LEU A 2 110.64 -231.41 110.16
C LEU A 2 110.73 -230.01 109.52
N ASP A 3 111.80 -229.26 109.81
CA ASP A 3 111.86 -227.80 109.58
C ASP A 3 111.71 -227.39 108.11
N SER A 4 112.27 -228.17 107.18
CA SER A 4 112.18 -227.88 105.74
C SER A 4 110.73 -227.83 105.21
N ALA A 5 109.79 -228.57 105.84
CA ALA A 5 108.39 -228.55 105.45
C ALA A 5 107.64 -227.31 105.99
N ILE A 6 108.06 -226.79 107.15
CA ILE A 6 107.45 -225.62 107.80
C ILE A 6 107.74 -224.36 106.99
N ILE A 7 108.98 -224.20 106.51
CA ILE A 7 109.39 -223.08 105.66
C ILE A 7 108.60 -223.08 104.34
N GLY A 8 108.40 -224.26 103.72
CA GLY A 8 107.58 -224.40 102.52
C GLY A 8 106.12 -223.97 102.72
N LYS A 9 105.51 -224.33 103.86
CA LYS A 9 104.15 -223.89 104.23
C LYS A 9 104.07 -222.37 104.42
N GLN A 10 105.04 -221.77 105.11
CA GLN A 10 105.07 -220.32 105.34
C GLN A 10 105.22 -219.52 104.03
N ASN A 11 106.04 -220.01 103.09
CA ASN A 11 106.17 -219.40 101.76
C ASN A 11 104.82 -219.44 101.01
N LEU A 12 104.13 -220.59 100.98
CA LEU A 12 102.82 -220.72 100.34
C LEU A 12 101.76 -219.83 101.01
N GLU A 13 101.75 -219.68 102.34
CA GLU A 13 100.83 -218.75 103.02
C GLU A 13 101.17 -217.28 102.75
N MET A 14 102.43 -216.94 102.48
CA MET A 14 102.83 -215.60 102.04
C MET A 14 102.41 -215.35 100.59
N GLU A 15 102.55 -216.35 99.72
CA GLU A 15 102.14 -216.32 98.32
C GLU A 15 100.61 -216.21 98.16
N ILE A 16 99.83 -216.96 98.96
CA ILE A 16 98.36 -216.85 99.01
C ILE A 16 97.93 -215.43 99.40
N ARG A 17 98.58 -214.81 100.39
CA ARG A 17 98.31 -213.40 100.76
C ARG A 17 98.65 -212.45 99.62
N ASN A 18 99.83 -212.58 99.01
CA ASN A 18 100.22 -211.79 97.83
C ASN A 18 99.22 -211.94 96.66
N LEU A 19 98.64 -213.13 96.46
CA LEU A 19 97.61 -213.38 95.45
C LEU A 19 96.25 -212.78 95.83
N GLN A 20 95.88 -212.79 97.11
CA GLN A 20 94.66 -212.12 97.61
C GLN A 20 94.79 -210.58 97.52
N ASP A 21 95.95 -210.02 97.89
CA ASP A 21 96.23 -208.59 97.78
C ASP A 21 96.24 -208.14 96.31
N LYS A 22 96.85 -208.93 95.41
CA LYS A 22 96.72 -208.72 93.95
C LYS A 22 95.27 -208.78 93.49
N LEU A 23 94.52 -209.83 93.85
CA LEU A 23 93.11 -209.97 93.44
C LEU A 23 92.24 -208.80 93.91
N THR A 24 92.46 -208.27 95.12
CA THR A 24 91.73 -207.08 95.60
C THR A 24 92.23 -205.78 94.97
N ALA A 25 93.49 -205.67 94.57
CA ALA A 25 94.01 -204.55 93.79
C ALA A 25 93.46 -204.56 92.35
N ASP A 26 93.49 -205.72 91.68
CA ASP A 26 92.96 -205.93 90.33
C ASP A 26 91.44 -205.72 90.30
N GLN A 27 90.70 -206.16 91.33
CA GLN A 27 89.26 -205.87 91.46
C GLN A 27 89.00 -204.37 91.62
N LYS A 28 89.78 -203.65 92.45
CA LYS A 28 89.68 -202.19 92.59
C LYS A 28 90.02 -201.46 91.28
N ALA A 29 91.04 -201.90 90.56
CA ALA A 29 91.43 -201.34 89.27
C ALA A 29 90.35 -201.61 88.20
N LEU A 30 89.76 -202.80 88.20
CA LEU A 30 88.64 -203.17 87.32
C LEU A 30 87.39 -202.34 87.62
N ASP A 31 87.04 -202.11 88.88
CA ASP A 31 85.88 -201.30 89.26
C ASP A 31 86.11 -199.79 89.04
N ALA A 32 87.35 -199.30 89.24
CA ALA A 32 87.74 -197.97 88.79
C ALA A 32 87.63 -197.82 87.26
N SER A 33 88.12 -198.80 86.50
CA SER A 33 88.02 -198.80 85.03
C SER A 33 86.57 -198.87 84.54
N LYS A 34 85.67 -199.62 85.21
CA LYS A 34 84.22 -199.58 84.96
C LYS A 34 83.63 -198.20 85.22
N GLN A 35 84.04 -197.53 86.31
CA GLN A 35 83.56 -196.20 86.66
C GLN A 35 84.05 -195.14 85.66
N GLU A 36 85.31 -195.23 85.21
CA GLU A 36 85.86 -194.41 84.12
C GLU A 36 85.13 -194.65 82.80
N LEU A 37 84.91 -195.91 82.41
CA LEU A 37 84.16 -196.28 81.21
C LEU A 37 82.72 -195.73 81.26
N HIS A 38 82.06 -195.81 82.42
CA HIS A 38 80.74 -195.23 82.65
C HIS A 38 80.75 -193.71 82.51
N ASN A 39 81.72 -193.03 83.14
CA ASN A 39 81.87 -191.58 83.06
C ASN A 39 82.19 -191.09 81.64
N LEU A 40 83.05 -191.82 80.90
CA LEU A 40 83.41 -191.55 79.51
C LEU A 40 82.22 -191.80 78.57
N LYS A 41 81.42 -192.84 78.82
CA LYS A 41 80.17 -193.11 78.09
C LYS A 41 79.11 -192.03 78.37
N LYS A 42 79.03 -191.53 79.60
CA LYS A 42 78.16 -190.41 79.97
C LYS A 42 78.59 -189.13 79.25
N SER A 43 79.85 -188.71 79.37
CA SER A 43 80.35 -187.49 78.73
C SER A 43 80.28 -187.55 77.19
N SER A 44 80.53 -188.72 76.60
CA SER A 44 80.29 -188.98 75.17
C SER A 44 78.82 -188.75 74.78
N SER A 45 77.86 -189.27 75.57
CA SER A 45 76.43 -189.05 75.32
C SER A 45 75.97 -187.59 75.54
N GLU A 46 76.66 -186.85 76.40
CA GLU A 46 76.41 -185.42 76.64
C GLU A 46 76.99 -184.58 75.49
N LEU A 47 78.18 -184.92 74.99
CA LEU A 47 78.83 -184.22 73.88
C LEU A 47 78.12 -184.49 72.54
N ASP A 48 77.64 -185.72 72.29
CA ASP A 48 76.78 -186.07 71.16
C ASP A 48 75.42 -185.34 71.24
N ARG A 49 74.84 -185.17 72.44
CA ARG A 49 73.63 -184.33 72.63
C ARG A 49 73.89 -182.86 72.30
N SER A 50 75.00 -182.29 72.78
CA SER A 50 75.40 -180.91 72.48
C SER A 50 75.69 -180.70 71.00
N LEU A 51 76.36 -181.66 70.33
CA LEU A 51 76.60 -181.63 68.89
C LEU A 51 75.28 -181.64 68.10
N LYS A 52 74.29 -182.43 68.54
CA LYS A 52 72.94 -182.46 67.93
C LYS A 52 72.17 -181.16 68.14
N SER A 53 72.25 -180.56 69.33
CA SER A 53 71.67 -179.23 69.61
C SER A 53 72.27 -178.17 68.69
N SER A 54 73.60 -178.02 68.72
CA SER A 54 74.32 -177.04 67.91
C SER A 54 74.09 -177.24 66.41
N ARG A 55 73.98 -178.49 65.93
CA ARG A 55 73.65 -178.78 64.53
C ARG A 55 72.25 -178.31 64.14
N GLU A 56 71.25 -178.47 65.02
CA GLU A 56 69.88 -178.02 64.74
C GLU A 56 69.71 -176.50 64.96
N GLU A 57 70.48 -175.89 65.87
CA GLU A 57 70.63 -174.43 65.99
C GLU A 57 71.21 -173.83 64.69
N VAL A 58 72.28 -174.41 64.14
CA VAL A 58 72.82 -174.02 62.83
C VAL A 58 71.79 -174.27 61.70
N ARG A 59 71.05 -175.39 61.75
CA ARG A 59 70.05 -175.70 60.72
C ARG A 59 68.84 -174.75 60.76
N THR A 60 68.39 -174.35 61.95
CA THR A 60 67.30 -173.37 62.12
C THR A 60 67.75 -171.96 61.77
N ALA A 61 68.96 -171.55 62.17
CA ALA A 61 69.56 -170.27 61.75
C ALA A 61 69.78 -170.19 60.22
N GLN A 62 70.21 -171.28 59.57
CA GLN A 62 70.31 -171.34 58.12
C GLN A 62 68.93 -171.27 57.45
N THR A 63 67.90 -171.90 58.04
CA THR A 63 66.53 -171.85 57.52
C THR A 63 65.94 -170.44 57.62
N SER A 64 66.14 -169.73 58.75
CA SER A 64 65.68 -168.36 58.91
C SER A 64 66.45 -167.38 58.02
N LEU A 65 67.75 -167.58 57.80
CA LEU A 65 68.55 -166.78 56.86
C LEU A 65 68.06 -166.92 55.40
N VAL A 66 67.64 -168.11 54.98
CA VAL A 66 67.03 -168.34 53.66
C VAL A 66 65.68 -167.62 53.58
N ALA A 67 64.79 -167.84 54.54
CA ALA A 67 63.47 -167.20 54.57
C ALA A 67 63.56 -165.66 54.60
N PHE A 68 64.54 -165.10 55.31
CA PHE A 68 64.82 -163.66 55.34
C PHE A 68 65.30 -163.13 53.97
N LYS A 69 66.18 -163.88 53.29
CA LYS A 69 66.62 -163.55 51.91
C LYS A 69 65.48 -163.67 50.89
N GLU A 70 64.52 -164.57 51.10
CA GLU A 70 63.28 -164.67 50.30
C GLU A 70 62.31 -163.51 50.55
N GLN A 71 62.13 -163.08 51.80
CA GLN A 71 61.31 -161.91 52.14
C GLN A 71 61.89 -160.61 51.55
N ILE A 72 63.20 -160.39 51.67
CA ILE A 72 63.84 -159.20 51.07
C ILE A 72 63.79 -159.26 49.53
N ALA A 73 64.02 -160.42 48.93
CA ALA A 73 63.94 -160.56 47.47
C ALA A 73 62.51 -160.35 46.93
N THR A 74 61.47 -160.77 47.65
CA THR A 74 60.08 -160.50 47.24
C THR A 74 59.69 -159.03 47.43
N LEU A 75 60.14 -158.36 48.50
CA LEU A 75 59.92 -156.92 48.73
C LEU A 75 60.65 -156.01 47.73
N LEU A 76 61.86 -156.38 47.29
CA LEU A 76 62.64 -155.63 46.29
C LEU A 76 62.26 -155.96 44.83
N SER A 77 61.48 -157.04 44.63
CA SER A 77 60.90 -157.39 43.34
C SER A 77 59.72 -156.46 43.02
N GLY A 78 59.56 -156.13 41.75
CA GLY A 78 58.45 -155.29 41.30
C GLY A 78 58.28 -155.34 39.79
N ARG A 79 57.38 -154.52 39.24
CA ARG A 79 57.01 -154.53 37.81
C ARG A 79 58.21 -154.39 36.84
N SER A 80 59.36 -153.89 37.30
CA SER A 80 60.57 -153.69 36.50
C SER A 80 61.65 -154.77 36.63
N ALA A 81 61.66 -155.59 37.69
CA ALA A 81 62.64 -156.67 37.87
C ALA A 81 62.20 -157.65 38.99
N ILE A 82 62.59 -158.92 38.84
CA ILE A 82 62.43 -159.97 39.85
C ILE A 82 63.82 -160.26 40.46
N VAL A 83 63.90 -160.22 41.79
CA VAL A 83 65.14 -160.43 42.55
C VAL A 83 65.22 -161.88 43.01
N LYS A 84 66.41 -162.48 42.95
CA LYS A 84 66.65 -163.82 43.50
C LYS A 84 66.97 -163.73 45.00
N PRO A 85 66.62 -164.74 45.84
CA PRO A 85 66.92 -164.79 47.27
C PRO A 85 68.41 -165.03 47.55
N SER A 86 69.25 -164.13 47.06
CA SER A 86 70.70 -164.18 47.12
C SER A 86 71.23 -162.79 47.43
N GLU A 87 72.19 -162.72 48.35
CA GLU A 87 72.74 -161.49 48.91
C GLU A 87 73.25 -160.53 47.83
N LYS A 88 73.95 -161.06 46.82
CA LYS A 88 74.43 -160.30 45.67
C LYS A 88 73.30 -159.62 44.89
N ALA A 89 72.26 -160.38 44.48
CA ALA A 89 71.14 -159.83 43.71
C ALA A 89 70.31 -158.80 44.51
N ILE A 90 70.21 -159.00 45.83
CA ILE A 90 69.57 -158.05 46.76
C ILE A 90 70.36 -156.74 46.80
N LEU A 91 71.70 -156.80 46.98
CA LEU A 91 72.56 -155.62 47.00
C LEU A 91 72.59 -154.89 45.64
N GLU A 92 72.69 -155.63 44.53
CA GLU A 92 72.64 -155.08 43.17
C GLU A 92 71.33 -154.33 42.93
N ARG A 93 70.19 -154.88 43.37
CA ARG A 93 68.88 -154.21 43.25
C ARG A 93 68.77 -152.96 44.13
N ILE A 94 69.28 -152.99 45.37
CA ILE A 94 69.30 -151.82 46.25
C ILE A 94 70.15 -150.70 45.62
N GLN A 95 71.31 -151.03 45.06
CA GLN A 95 72.16 -150.08 44.34
C GLN A 95 71.47 -149.52 43.09
N GLU A 96 70.81 -150.36 42.30
CA GLU A 96 70.02 -149.95 41.12
C GLU A 96 68.90 -148.97 41.50
N ILE A 97 68.14 -149.26 42.56
CA ILE A 97 67.07 -148.39 43.07
C ILE A 97 67.66 -147.05 43.54
N ASN A 98 68.71 -147.06 44.36
CA ASN A 98 69.37 -145.85 44.85
C ASN A 98 69.94 -144.97 43.72
N CYS A 99 70.48 -145.58 42.66
CA CYS A 99 70.95 -144.83 41.48
C CYS A 99 69.78 -144.22 40.70
N LYS A 100 68.67 -144.94 40.56
CA LYS A 100 67.44 -144.43 39.91
C LYS A 100 66.80 -143.31 40.73
N GLU A 101 66.79 -143.42 42.05
CA GLU A 101 66.29 -142.39 42.97
C GLU A 101 67.11 -141.11 42.87
N LYS A 102 68.44 -141.18 42.98
CA LYS A 102 69.33 -140.02 42.75
C LYS A 102 69.17 -139.40 41.36
N SER A 103 68.95 -140.21 40.32
CA SER A 103 68.71 -139.68 38.97
C SER A 103 67.36 -138.94 38.85
N LYS A 104 66.32 -139.39 39.57
CA LYS A 104 65.05 -138.67 39.69
C LYS A 104 65.20 -137.39 40.51
N GLU A 105 65.90 -137.44 41.65
CA GLU A 105 66.17 -136.29 42.52
C GLU A 105 66.84 -135.15 41.72
N ILE A 106 67.87 -135.48 40.93
CA ILE A 106 68.51 -134.53 40.00
C ILE A 106 67.51 -133.97 38.97
N MET A 107 66.65 -134.79 38.36
CA MET A 107 65.65 -134.29 37.41
C MET A 107 64.55 -133.45 38.10
N VAL A 108 64.17 -133.75 39.34
CA VAL A 108 63.21 -132.96 40.13
C VAL A 108 63.82 -131.59 40.41
N SER A 109 65.04 -131.51 40.92
CA SER A 109 65.71 -130.21 41.14
C SER A 109 65.97 -129.42 39.86
N GLN A 110 66.16 -130.09 38.72
CA GLN A 110 66.20 -129.42 37.40
C GLN A 110 64.83 -128.84 37.00
N LEU A 111 63.74 -129.58 37.21
CA LEU A 111 62.37 -129.10 36.94
C LEU A 111 61.95 -127.99 37.90
N GLU A 112 62.28 -128.10 39.19
CA GLU A 112 62.08 -127.05 40.19
C GLU A 112 62.83 -125.77 39.81
N SER A 113 64.08 -125.88 39.35
CA SER A 113 64.85 -124.73 38.83
C SER A 113 64.23 -124.12 37.58
N GLN A 114 63.62 -124.93 36.70
CA GLN A 114 62.91 -124.42 35.51
C GLN A 114 61.59 -123.74 35.91
N ILE A 115 60.82 -124.32 36.81
CA ILE A 115 59.58 -123.74 37.34
C ILE A 115 59.87 -122.40 38.02
N ALA A 116 60.87 -122.32 38.89
CA ALA A 116 61.27 -121.09 39.56
C ALA A 116 61.59 -119.96 38.55
N LYS A 117 62.39 -120.24 37.52
CA LYS A 117 62.74 -119.29 36.46
C LYS A 117 61.54 -118.86 35.62
N LEU A 118 60.60 -119.77 35.34
CA LEU A 118 59.37 -119.46 34.60
C LEU A 118 58.40 -118.63 35.44
N THR A 119 58.30 -118.87 36.75
CA THR A 119 57.53 -118.05 37.69
C THR A 119 58.14 -116.64 37.81
N GLU A 120 59.44 -116.53 38.03
CA GLU A 120 60.17 -115.25 38.10
C GLU A 120 59.96 -114.43 36.81
N ALA A 121 60.14 -115.06 35.64
CA ALA A 121 59.88 -114.40 34.35
C ALA A 121 58.42 -113.98 34.15
N LEU A 122 57.44 -114.77 34.64
CA LEU A 122 56.01 -114.44 34.58
C LEU A 122 55.64 -113.29 35.52
N GLU A 123 56.24 -113.22 36.71
CA GLU A 123 56.07 -112.11 37.66
C GLU A 123 56.67 -110.81 37.11
N ASP A 124 57.87 -110.89 36.51
CA ASP A 124 58.51 -109.76 35.82
C ASP A 124 57.68 -109.26 34.62
N GLN A 125 57.22 -110.17 33.75
CA GLN A 125 56.32 -109.86 32.63
C GLN A 125 55.03 -109.19 33.13
N THR A 126 54.45 -109.70 34.23
CA THR A 126 53.22 -109.15 34.83
C THR A 126 53.44 -107.77 35.46
N ARG A 127 54.61 -107.54 36.09
CA ARG A 127 55.01 -106.22 36.61
C ARG A 127 55.15 -105.22 35.46
N LEU A 128 55.91 -105.56 34.41
CA LEU A 128 56.12 -104.72 33.24
C LEU A 128 54.80 -104.37 32.53
N TYR A 129 53.89 -105.34 32.38
CA TYR A 129 52.57 -105.10 31.81
C TYR A 129 51.73 -104.14 32.66
N ARG A 130 51.73 -104.31 33.99
CA ARG A 130 51.02 -103.41 34.93
C ARG A 130 51.57 -101.99 34.89
N GLU A 131 52.89 -101.82 34.82
CA GLU A 131 53.51 -100.51 34.65
C GLU A 131 53.20 -99.87 33.29
N ALA A 132 53.18 -100.66 32.21
CA ALA A 132 52.80 -100.17 30.88
C ALA A 132 51.33 -99.69 30.85
N LEU A 133 50.42 -100.43 31.48
CA LEU A 133 49.02 -100.04 31.64
C LEU A 133 48.87 -98.73 32.43
N GLU A 134 49.62 -98.56 33.52
CA GLU A 134 49.62 -97.32 34.30
C GLU A 134 50.25 -96.13 33.57
N ARG A 135 51.29 -96.35 32.75
CA ARG A 135 51.83 -95.32 31.85
C ARG A 135 50.79 -94.93 30.78
N SER A 136 50.09 -95.90 30.20
CA SER A 136 49.02 -95.67 29.22
C SER A 136 47.89 -94.82 29.82
N ARG A 137 47.37 -95.18 31.00
CA ARG A 137 46.31 -94.43 31.71
C ARG A 137 46.71 -93.00 32.06
N LYS A 138 47.99 -92.77 32.38
CA LYS A 138 48.51 -91.43 32.66
C LYS A 138 48.62 -90.59 31.39
N ALA A 139 49.10 -91.18 30.29
CA ALA A 139 49.13 -90.54 28.99
C ALA A 139 47.71 -90.19 28.49
N GLU A 140 46.77 -91.13 28.59
CA GLU A 140 45.35 -90.97 28.26
C GLU A 140 44.71 -89.78 28.99
N LYS A 141 44.83 -89.72 30.33
CA LYS A 141 44.35 -88.59 31.14
C LYS A 141 45.00 -87.25 30.78
N SER A 142 46.30 -87.25 30.45
CA SER A 142 46.95 -86.03 29.98
C SER A 142 46.45 -85.61 28.59
N SER A 143 46.17 -86.57 27.70
CA SER A 143 45.60 -86.31 26.38
C SER A 143 44.18 -85.74 26.46
N GLU A 144 43.35 -86.27 27.35
CA GLU A 144 42.00 -85.74 27.66
C GLU A 144 42.10 -84.30 28.18
N THR A 145 43.00 -84.05 29.15
CA THR A 145 43.25 -82.71 29.70
C THR A 145 43.72 -81.71 28.63
N PHE A 146 44.64 -82.11 27.75
CA PHE A 146 45.11 -81.27 26.64
C PHE A 146 44.03 -81.06 25.58
N GLN A 147 43.18 -82.05 25.32
CA GLN A 147 42.08 -81.93 24.36
C GLN A 147 41.02 -80.93 24.85
N ASP A 148 40.71 -80.91 26.14
CA ASP A 148 39.77 -79.93 26.72
C ASP A 148 40.37 -78.52 26.78
N GLN A 149 41.68 -78.40 27.05
CA GLN A 149 42.40 -77.12 26.92
C GLN A 149 42.40 -76.60 25.47
N LEU A 150 42.57 -77.48 24.47
CA LEU A 150 42.49 -77.11 23.05
C LEU A 150 41.09 -76.60 22.68
N LYS A 151 40.02 -77.31 23.06
CA LYS A 151 38.63 -76.86 22.83
C LYS A 151 38.38 -75.47 23.42
N HIS A 152 38.81 -75.24 24.66
CA HIS A 152 38.66 -73.93 25.33
C HIS A 152 39.37 -72.81 24.55
N LEU A 153 40.60 -73.06 24.09
CA LEU A 153 41.36 -72.10 23.29
C LEU A 153 40.77 -71.88 21.89
N GLU A 154 40.17 -72.90 21.28
CA GLU A 154 39.41 -72.80 20.03
C GLU A 154 38.12 -71.97 20.21
N GLU A 155 37.38 -72.18 21.31
CA GLU A 155 36.19 -71.39 21.68
C GLU A 155 36.55 -69.92 21.99
N GLU A 156 37.64 -69.67 22.73
CA GLU A 156 38.16 -68.32 22.97
C GLU A 156 38.61 -67.63 21.68
N LEU A 157 39.31 -68.33 20.78
CA LEU A 157 39.75 -67.80 19.49
C LEU A 157 38.55 -67.42 18.61
N LEU A 158 37.55 -68.29 18.50
CA LEU A 158 36.30 -68.01 17.77
C LEU A 158 35.54 -66.81 18.36
N SER A 159 35.52 -66.68 19.69
CA SER A 159 34.94 -65.52 20.39
C SER A 159 35.70 -64.22 20.05
N VAL A 160 37.03 -64.26 20.04
CA VAL A 160 37.89 -63.13 19.65
C VAL A 160 37.67 -62.73 18.19
N ASP A 161 37.60 -63.68 17.26
CA ASP A 161 37.37 -63.40 15.84
C ASP A 161 35.98 -62.76 15.60
N LEU A 162 34.93 -63.27 16.23
CA LEU A 162 33.58 -62.68 16.18
C LEU A 162 33.55 -61.25 16.75
N MET A 163 34.27 -61.00 17.84
CA MET A 163 34.43 -59.65 18.41
C MET A 163 35.25 -58.73 17.51
N GLN A 164 36.28 -59.26 16.84
CA GLN A 164 37.10 -58.51 15.90
C GLN A 164 36.29 -58.11 14.65
N ASP A 165 35.46 -58.99 14.11
CA ASP A 165 34.55 -58.70 12.99
C ASP A 165 33.44 -57.72 13.39
N GLY A 166 32.91 -57.83 14.61
CA GLY A 166 32.02 -56.82 15.19
C GLY A 166 32.66 -55.43 15.23
N LEU A 167 33.93 -55.33 15.65
CA LEU A 167 34.69 -54.10 15.67
C LEU A 167 35.01 -53.57 14.26
N LYS A 168 35.39 -54.43 13.31
CA LYS A 168 35.57 -54.05 11.89
C LYS A 168 34.29 -53.43 11.32
N LEU A 169 33.14 -54.05 11.58
CA LEU A 169 31.83 -53.54 11.12
C LEU A 169 31.44 -52.22 11.80
N ALA A 170 31.75 -52.05 13.09
CA ALA A 170 31.55 -50.78 13.80
C ALA A 170 32.42 -49.67 13.20
N ASN A 171 33.71 -49.93 12.98
CA ASN A 171 34.65 -48.98 12.38
C ASN A 171 34.23 -48.59 10.95
N GLN A 172 33.78 -49.55 10.12
CA GLN A 172 33.24 -49.24 8.78
C GLN A 172 31.99 -48.34 8.81
N LYS A 173 31.12 -48.48 9.82
CA LYS A 173 29.96 -47.60 10.00
C LYS A 173 30.39 -46.19 10.45
N TYR A 174 31.36 -46.11 11.35
CA TYR A 174 31.91 -44.84 11.84
C TYR A 174 32.65 -44.06 10.74
N LEU A 175 33.48 -44.73 9.94
CA LEU A 175 34.13 -44.17 8.74
C LEU A 175 33.10 -43.55 7.79
N LYS A 176 32.06 -44.30 7.41
CA LYS A 176 30.99 -43.81 6.52
C LYS A 176 30.19 -42.63 7.10
N PHE A 177 30.04 -42.57 8.42
CA PHE A 177 29.41 -41.43 9.09
C PHE A 177 30.29 -40.17 9.03
N LEU A 178 31.60 -40.32 9.22
CA LEU A 178 32.55 -39.21 9.07
C LEU A 178 32.70 -38.74 7.61
N GLU A 179 32.68 -39.65 6.63
CA GLU A 179 32.59 -39.34 5.20
C GLU A 179 31.36 -38.47 4.89
N GLN A 180 30.18 -38.87 5.39
CA GLN A 180 28.93 -38.10 5.23
C GLN A 180 28.99 -36.73 5.90
N LEU A 181 29.60 -36.62 7.08
CA LEU A 181 29.79 -35.32 7.75
C LEU A 181 30.71 -34.40 6.93
N ASN A 182 31.80 -34.93 6.36
CA ASN A 182 32.69 -34.15 5.49
C ASN A 182 31.97 -33.59 4.27
N GLU A 183 31.18 -34.42 3.57
CA GLU A 183 30.40 -34.01 2.41
C GLU A 183 29.43 -32.86 2.75
N LYS A 184 28.76 -32.93 3.91
CA LYS A 184 27.83 -31.87 4.34
C LYS A 184 28.53 -30.61 4.83
N MET A 185 29.70 -30.75 5.47
CA MET A 185 30.52 -29.62 5.97
C MET A 185 31.39 -28.98 4.88
N LYS A 186 31.50 -29.64 3.72
CA LYS A 186 32.39 -29.35 2.58
C LYS A 186 33.87 -29.38 2.96
N LEU A 187 34.27 -30.49 3.58
CA LEU A 187 35.64 -30.74 4.06
C LEU A 187 36.37 -31.82 3.24
N ASP A 188 35.81 -32.29 2.14
CA ASP A 188 36.26 -33.49 1.41
C ASP A 188 37.74 -33.41 0.97
N SER A 189 38.22 -32.23 0.56
CA SER A 189 39.63 -32.01 0.25
C SER A 189 40.51 -31.96 1.50
N LEU A 190 40.04 -31.33 2.58
CA LEU A 190 40.78 -31.22 3.84
C LEU A 190 40.91 -32.60 4.52
N ALA A 191 39.87 -33.42 4.47
CA ALA A 191 39.87 -34.78 5.00
C ALA A 191 40.91 -35.68 4.32
N ALA A 192 41.17 -35.47 3.02
CA ALA A 192 42.22 -36.16 2.27
C ALA A 192 43.64 -35.67 2.63
N GLU A 193 43.78 -34.43 3.14
CA GLU A 193 45.07 -33.82 3.50
C GLU A 193 45.46 -34.06 4.97
N VAL A 194 44.53 -33.91 5.92
CA VAL A 194 44.81 -34.04 7.37
C VAL A 194 44.62 -35.48 7.88
N GLY A 195 44.00 -36.36 7.09
CA GLY A 195 43.84 -37.78 7.39
C GLY A 195 42.77 -38.09 8.45
N PHE A 196 42.55 -39.39 8.68
CA PHE A 196 41.44 -39.88 9.51
C PHE A 196 41.49 -39.41 10.97
N ASP A 197 42.67 -39.47 11.60
CA ASP A 197 42.82 -39.24 13.04
C ASP A 197 42.43 -37.82 13.47
N MET A 198 42.64 -36.84 12.58
CA MET A 198 42.30 -35.43 12.80
C MET A 198 40.97 -35.01 12.14
N ASN A 199 40.31 -35.95 11.44
CA ASN A 199 39.09 -35.66 10.67
C ASN A 199 37.93 -35.22 11.58
N ALA A 200 37.82 -35.83 12.77
CA ALA A 200 36.83 -35.44 13.77
C ALA A 200 37.06 -34.00 14.27
N ASP A 201 38.32 -33.62 14.54
CA ASP A 201 38.68 -32.27 14.98
C ASP A 201 38.47 -31.22 13.88
N ALA A 202 38.75 -31.58 12.61
CA ALA A 202 38.45 -30.74 11.46
C ALA A 202 36.95 -30.48 11.31
N ILE A 203 36.10 -31.51 11.50
CA ILE A 203 34.64 -31.38 11.53
C ILE A 203 34.20 -30.49 12.70
N LEU A 204 34.74 -30.68 13.91
CA LEU A 204 34.40 -29.86 15.09
C LEU A 204 34.76 -28.39 14.89
N ALA A 205 35.99 -28.10 14.44
CA ALA A 205 36.43 -26.73 14.14
C ALA A 205 35.57 -26.06 13.06
N ARG A 206 35.11 -26.83 12.07
CA ARG A 206 34.19 -26.36 11.02
C ARG A 206 32.79 -26.09 11.54
N VAL A 207 32.25 -26.94 12.43
CA VAL A 207 30.98 -26.69 13.12
C VAL A 207 31.05 -25.42 13.95
N GLU A 208 32.11 -25.23 14.74
CA GLU A 208 32.33 -23.98 15.49
C GLU A 208 32.38 -22.75 14.58
N GLN A 209 33.06 -22.85 13.43
CA GLN A 209 33.14 -21.75 12.46
C GLN A 209 31.76 -21.41 11.90
N LEU A 210 30.94 -22.41 11.54
CA LEU A 210 29.60 -22.21 11.02
C LEU A 210 28.68 -21.57 12.06
N VAL A 211 28.73 -22.02 13.33
CA VAL A 211 27.97 -21.42 14.44
C VAL A 211 28.36 -19.96 14.69
N LYS A 212 29.65 -19.62 14.59
CA LYS A 212 30.13 -18.22 14.69
C LYS A 212 29.59 -17.37 13.55
N LEU A 213 29.70 -17.84 12.30
CA LEU A 213 29.19 -17.15 11.11
C LEU A 213 27.66 -16.95 11.13
N GLU A 214 26.89 -17.93 11.61
CA GLU A 214 25.44 -17.79 11.78
C GLU A 214 25.09 -16.79 12.89
N GLY A 215 25.82 -16.82 14.01
CA GLY A 215 25.69 -15.83 15.08
C GLY A 215 25.93 -14.39 14.60
N ASP A 216 27.02 -14.16 13.85
CA ASP A 216 27.35 -12.87 13.27
C ASP A 216 26.27 -12.40 12.27
N ALA A 217 25.79 -13.30 11.39
CA ALA A 217 24.71 -12.99 10.45
C ALA A 217 23.37 -12.67 11.16
N VAL A 218 23.06 -13.34 12.27
CA VAL A 218 21.89 -13.01 13.11
C VAL A 218 22.04 -11.64 13.79
N ILE A 219 23.25 -11.28 14.24
CA ILE A 219 23.55 -9.95 14.78
C ILE A 219 23.41 -8.87 13.69
N GLU A 220 23.98 -9.08 12.51
CA GLU A 220 23.84 -8.14 11.38
C GLU A 220 22.36 -7.93 11.03
N ASN A 221 21.62 -9.01 10.79
CA ASN A 221 20.18 -8.94 10.50
C ASN A 221 19.39 -8.20 11.58
N LYS A 222 19.72 -8.41 12.86
CA LYS A 222 19.12 -7.69 13.99
C LYS A 222 19.40 -6.19 13.96
N THR A 223 20.64 -5.78 13.62
CA THR A 223 20.97 -4.35 13.44
C THR A 223 20.30 -3.75 12.21
N MET A 224 20.24 -4.49 11.10
CA MET A 224 19.57 -4.05 9.87
C MET A 224 18.07 -3.85 10.11
N ALA A 225 17.40 -4.81 10.75
CA ALA A 225 15.99 -4.73 11.13
C ALA A 225 15.72 -3.54 12.07
N TYR A 226 16.60 -3.26 13.04
CA TYR A 226 16.49 -2.07 13.89
C TYR A 226 16.63 -0.78 13.07
N SER A 227 17.57 -0.72 12.13
CA SER A 227 17.75 0.44 11.23
C SER A 227 16.53 0.68 10.34
N LEU A 228 15.92 -0.40 9.81
CA LEU A 228 14.71 -0.36 9.00
C LEU A 228 13.50 0.07 9.83
N ARG A 229 13.36 -0.43 11.06
CA ARG A 229 12.32 0.00 12.00
C ARG A 229 12.43 1.49 12.34
N ARG A 230 13.65 2.02 12.50
CA ARG A 230 13.90 3.47 12.69
C ARG A 230 13.52 4.27 11.44
N LYS A 231 13.96 3.84 10.24
CA LYS A 231 13.59 4.47 8.96
C LYS A 231 12.07 4.50 8.76
N LEU A 232 11.39 3.39 9.04
CA LEU A 232 9.93 3.26 8.94
C LEU A 232 9.20 4.19 9.91
N LYS A 233 9.66 4.29 11.17
CA LYS A 233 9.11 5.27 12.14
C LYS A 233 9.21 6.69 11.60
N THR A 234 10.38 7.11 11.11
CA THR A 234 10.58 8.46 10.56
C THR A 234 9.79 8.72 9.28
N GLN A 235 9.53 7.71 8.44
CA GLN A 235 8.63 7.88 7.29
C GLN A 235 7.15 7.97 7.72
N LYS A 236 6.74 7.25 8.77
CA LYS A 236 5.38 7.34 9.35
C LYS A 236 5.14 8.74 9.94
N GLU A 237 6.08 9.25 10.72
CA GLU A 237 6.04 10.61 11.30
C GLU A 237 5.97 11.69 10.19
N LYS A 238 6.72 11.52 9.09
CA LYS A 238 6.64 12.41 7.90
C LYS A 238 5.32 12.31 7.16
N LEU A 239 4.71 11.12 7.08
CA LEU A 239 3.40 10.92 6.46
C LEU A 239 2.30 11.57 7.31
N GLU A 240 2.31 11.36 8.62
CA GLU A 240 1.36 11.97 9.58
C GLU A 240 1.46 13.51 9.56
N SER A 241 2.67 14.06 9.49
CA SER A 241 2.90 15.51 9.32
C SER A 241 2.34 16.05 8.00
N LYS A 242 2.53 15.32 6.88
CA LYS A 242 1.94 15.68 5.58
C LYS A 242 0.42 15.58 5.58
N GLU A 243 -0.14 14.56 6.22
CA GLU A 243 -1.58 14.35 6.31
C GLU A 243 -2.24 15.46 7.14
N LEU A 244 -1.63 15.87 8.25
CA LEU A 244 -2.08 17.04 9.01
C LEU A 244 -2.05 18.32 8.17
N HIS A 245 -1.00 18.53 7.36
CA HIS A 245 -0.94 19.67 6.44
C HIS A 245 -1.99 19.60 5.31
N MET A 246 -2.23 18.42 4.74
CA MET A 246 -3.30 18.21 3.75
C MET A 246 -4.68 18.50 4.34
N ASN A 247 -4.95 18.09 5.59
CA ASN A 247 -6.22 18.39 6.24
C ASN A 247 -6.39 19.88 6.57
N LEU A 248 -5.32 20.58 6.97
CA LEU A 248 -5.34 22.03 7.13
C LEU A 248 -5.60 22.75 5.78
N LEU A 249 -4.99 22.28 4.68
CA LEU A 249 -5.25 22.83 3.35
C LEU A 249 -6.68 22.56 2.88
N ARG A 250 -7.22 21.34 3.09
CA ARG A 250 -8.64 21.01 2.83
C ARG A 250 -9.56 21.95 3.59
N GLN A 251 -9.33 22.14 4.89
CA GLN A 251 -10.11 23.06 5.73
C GLN A 251 -10.03 24.51 5.23
N LYS A 252 -8.86 24.98 4.80
CA LYS A 252 -8.74 26.34 4.24
C LYS A 252 -9.37 26.47 2.85
N ILE A 253 -9.39 25.41 2.04
CA ILE A 253 -10.14 25.39 0.78
C ILE A 253 -11.64 25.52 1.08
N THR A 254 -12.20 24.71 1.98
CA THR A 254 -13.62 24.81 2.37
C THR A 254 -13.96 26.21 2.91
N GLN A 255 -13.12 26.79 3.78
CA GLN A 255 -13.33 28.17 4.23
C GLN A 255 -13.29 29.19 3.08
N LEU A 256 -12.40 29.03 2.10
CA LEU A 256 -12.33 29.91 0.93
C LEU A 256 -13.51 29.71 -0.03
N GLU A 257 -14.08 28.52 -0.10
CA GLU A 257 -15.31 28.22 -0.85
C GLU A 257 -16.53 28.83 -0.17
N GLU A 258 -16.63 28.75 1.17
CA GLU A 258 -17.63 29.47 1.98
C GLU A 258 -17.50 30.99 1.83
N GLU A 259 -16.30 31.55 2.00
CA GLU A 259 -16.02 32.98 1.78
C GLU A 259 -16.39 33.41 0.36
N LYS A 260 -16.08 32.59 -0.66
CA LYS A 260 -16.45 32.86 -2.05
C LYS A 260 -17.97 32.82 -2.24
N GLN A 261 -18.66 31.87 -1.64
CA GLN A 261 -20.12 31.76 -1.75
C GLN A 261 -20.82 32.97 -1.12
N VAL A 262 -20.39 33.40 0.07
CA VAL A 262 -20.88 34.62 0.74
C VAL A 262 -20.55 35.88 -0.07
N ARG A 263 -19.35 35.99 -0.65
CA ARG A 263 -19.02 37.10 -1.57
C ARG A 263 -19.89 37.09 -2.84
N THR A 264 -20.31 35.91 -3.30
CA THR A 264 -21.18 35.75 -4.47
C THR A 264 -22.63 36.14 -4.15
N THR A 265 -23.19 35.74 -3.00
CA THR A 265 -24.53 36.19 -2.59
C THR A 265 -24.57 37.70 -2.35
N LEU A 266 -23.57 38.25 -1.64
CA LEU A 266 -23.41 39.69 -1.45
C LEU A 266 -23.19 40.47 -2.78
N ALA A 267 -22.71 39.82 -3.84
CA ALA A 267 -22.64 40.43 -5.17
C ALA A 267 -24.03 40.47 -5.85
N VAL A 268 -24.79 39.38 -5.77
CA VAL A 268 -26.19 39.33 -6.25
C VAL A 268 -27.06 40.33 -5.50
N GLU A 269 -27.01 40.38 -4.17
CA GLU A 269 -27.71 41.36 -3.34
C GLU A 269 -27.34 42.80 -3.72
N ARG A 270 -26.04 43.07 -3.96
CA ARG A 270 -25.60 44.39 -4.45
C ARG A 270 -26.16 44.72 -5.82
N ASP A 271 -26.22 43.77 -6.74
CA ASP A 271 -26.74 44.02 -8.09
C ASP A 271 -28.27 44.12 -8.16
N GLU A 272 -28.98 43.42 -7.27
CA GLU A 272 -30.41 43.63 -7.03
C GLU A 272 -30.67 45.02 -6.42
N ALA A 273 -29.87 45.43 -5.42
CA ALA A 273 -29.93 46.77 -4.85
C ALA A 273 -29.59 47.86 -5.89
N ASN A 274 -28.55 47.66 -6.72
CA ASN A 274 -28.21 48.53 -7.84
C ASN A 274 -29.35 48.60 -8.85
N LEU A 275 -30.03 47.48 -9.15
CA LEU A 275 -31.17 47.44 -10.04
C LEU A 275 -32.38 48.18 -9.45
N ALA A 276 -32.61 48.08 -8.14
CA ALA A 276 -33.62 48.86 -7.42
C ALA A 276 -33.29 50.36 -7.44
N VAL A 277 -32.03 50.74 -7.17
CA VAL A 277 -31.55 52.13 -7.25
C VAL A 277 -31.65 52.68 -8.68
N ARG A 278 -31.39 51.87 -9.73
CA ARG A 278 -31.61 52.26 -11.13
C ARG A 278 -33.09 52.42 -11.48
N LYS A 279 -33.98 51.55 -10.96
CA LYS A 279 -35.44 51.71 -11.08
C LYS A 279 -35.91 53.00 -10.41
N LEU A 280 -35.41 53.29 -9.20
CA LEU A 280 -35.70 54.52 -8.46
C LEU A 280 -35.15 55.77 -9.17
N HIS A 281 -33.95 55.73 -9.74
CA HIS A 281 -33.43 56.84 -10.57
C HIS A 281 -34.34 57.09 -11.78
N LYS A 282 -34.82 56.05 -12.48
CA LYS A 282 -35.77 56.22 -13.58
C LYS A 282 -37.12 56.79 -13.14
N THR A 283 -37.61 56.46 -11.93
CA THR A 283 -38.83 57.11 -11.41
C THR A 283 -38.57 58.56 -10.97
N ILE A 284 -37.39 58.86 -10.41
CA ILE A 284 -36.95 60.22 -10.10
C ILE A 284 -36.82 61.05 -11.38
N GLU A 285 -36.15 60.57 -12.43
CA GLU A 285 -36.08 61.23 -13.74
C GLU A 285 -37.47 61.50 -14.33
N ARG A 286 -38.43 60.57 -14.18
CA ARG A 286 -39.81 60.76 -14.65
C ARG A 286 -40.53 61.83 -13.83
N LEU A 287 -40.40 61.81 -12.50
CA LEU A 287 -40.97 62.81 -11.61
C LEU A 287 -40.31 64.19 -11.80
N GLN A 288 -39.02 64.23 -12.08
CA GLN A 288 -38.25 65.43 -12.41
C GLN A 288 -38.76 66.03 -13.73
N LYS A 289 -38.94 65.24 -14.79
CA LYS A 289 -39.55 65.68 -16.04
C LYS A 289 -40.99 66.18 -15.85
N GLN A 290 -41.78 65.54 -14.97
CA GLN A 290 -43.12 66.02 -14.62
C GLN A 290 -43.09 67.33 -13.83
N LEU A 291 -42.12 67.51 -12.93
CA LEU A 291 -41.88 68.75 -12.18
C LEU A 291 -41.40 69.88 -13.08
N ASP A 292 -40.53 69.58 -14.04
CA ASP A 292 -39.97 70.57 -14.97
C ASP A 292 -41.03 70.98 -16.02
N LEU A 293 -41.84 70.06 -16.54
CA LEU A 293 -43.06 70.41 -17.30
C LEU A 293 -44.04 71.26 -16.46
N ALA A 294 -44.23 70.94 -15.18
CA ALA A 294 -45.08 71.74 -14.30
C ALA A 294 -44.47 73.14 -14.03
N ARG A 295 -43.13 73.27 -13.98
CA ARG A 295 -42.41 74.55 -13.90
C ARG A 295 -42.57 75.33 -15.19
N GLU A 296 -42.41 74.72 -16.36
CA GLU A 296 -42.63 75.34 -17.67
C GLU A 296 -44.07 75.84 -17.83
N MET A 297 -45.07 75.05 -17.42
CA MET A 297 -46.47 75.49 -17.34
C MET A 297 -46.64 76.66 -16.37
N ASN A 298 -45.99 76.64 -15.20
CA ASN A 298 -46.08 77.72 -14.21
C ASN A 298 -45.37 79.01 -14.68
N THR A 299 -44.22 78.92 -15.34
CA THR A 299 -43.55 80.07 -15.97
C THR A 299 -44.33 80.58 -17.18
N GLY A 300 -44.94 79.71 -17.98
CA GLY A 300 -45.85 80.09 -19.07
C GLY A 300 -47.12 80.77 -18.57
N LEU A 301 -47.68 80.32 -17.43
CA LEU A 301 -48.79 81.00 -16.74
C LEU A 301 -48.35 82.35 -16.15
N LYS A 302 -47.13 82.47 -15.60
CA LYS A 302 -46.56 83.76 -15.17
C LYS A 302 -46.29 84.70 -16.34
N ALA A 303 -45.84 84.19 -17.48
CA ALA A 303 -45.67 84.97 -18.71
C ALA A 303 -47.04 85.50 -19.20
N LYS A 304 -48.04 84.63 -19.31
CA LYS A 304 -49.43 85.04 -19.60
C LYS A 304 -50.01 86.01 -18.58
N LEU A 305 -49.66 85.88 -17.30
CA LEU A 305 -50.05 86.85 -16.27
C LEU A 305 -49.34 88.20 -16.46
N SER A 306 -48.08 88.19 -16.90
CA SER A 306 -47.32 89.39 -17.27
C SER A 306 -47.91 90.07 -18.52
N GLU A 307 -48.20 89.31 -19.58
CA GLU A 307 -48.91 89.77 -20.78
C GLU A 307 -50.30 90.34 -20.41
N THR A 308 -51.03 89.67 -19.51
CA THR A 308 -52.33 90.16 -19.01
C THR A 308 -52.18 91.44 -18.21
N ASN A 309 -51.10 91.60 -17.43
CA ASN A 309 -50.79 92.83 -16.71
C ASN A 309 -50.34 93.97 -17.64
N GLU A 310 -49.56 93.68 -18.69
CA GLU A 310 -49.23 94.65 -19.75
C GLU A 310 -50.48 95.08 -20.53
N LEU A 311 -51.35 94.15 -20.91
CA LEU A 311 -52.62 94.44 -21.53
C LEU A 311 -53.49 95.29 -20.61
N LYS A 312 -53.53 94.99 -19.31
CA LYS A 312 -54.23 95.80 -18.30
C LYS A 312 -53.63 97.20 -18.14
N ILE A 313 -52.31 97.35 -18.21
CA ILE A 313 -51.63 98.66 -18.23
C ILE A 313 -52.03 99.42 -19.50
N LYS A 314 -51.92 98.80 -20.69
CA LYS A 314 -52.34 99.39 -21.97
C LYS A 314 -53.84 99.77 -21.97
N THR A 315 -54.72 98.97 -21.34
CA THR A 315 -56.14 99.31 -21.14
C THR A 315 -56.32 100.48 -20.16
N LEU A 316 -55.50 100.61 -19.12
CA LEU A 316 -55.53 101.77 -18.20
C LEU A 316 -54.99 103.04 -18.87
N GLU A 317 -54.00 102.93 -19.75
CA GLU A 317 -53.49 104.02 -20.58
C GLU A 317 -54.50 104.44 -21.64
N GLN A 318 -55.16 103.48 -22.32
CA GLN A 318 -56.30 103.74 -23.21
C GLN A 318 -57.47 104.38 -22.46
N ASN A 319 -57.79 103.92 -21.24
CA ASN A 319 -58.83 104.55 -20.43
C ASN A 319 -58.45 105.98 -20.01
N ARG A 320 -57.16 106.26 -19.74
CA ARG A 320 -56.69 107.64 -19.53
C ARG A 320 -56.83 108.49 -20.77
N THR A 321 -56.43 108.02 -21.95
CA THR A 321 -56.59 108.80 -23.18
C THR A 321 -58.05 108.96 -23.57
N ILE A 322 -58.92 107.98 -23.31
CA ILE A 322 -60.39 108.11 -23.43
C ILE A 322 -60.94 109.14 -22.43
N GLU A 323 -60.44 109.20 -21.20
CA GLU A 323 -60.88 110.19 -20.22
C GLU A 323 -60.38 111.61 -20.56
N GLU A 324 -59.16 111.75 -21.07
CA GLU A 324 -58.60 113.00 -21.59
C GLU A 324 -59.32 113.47 -22.87
N LEU A 325 -59.63 112.54 -23.79
CA LEU A 325 -60.47 112.80 -24.96
C LEU A 325 -61.90 113.15 -24.54
N SER A 326 -62.47 112.54 -23.50
CA SER A 326 -63.78 112.91 -22.96
C SER A 326 -63.75 114.29 -22.29
N LYS A 327 -62.64 114.65 -21.62
CA LYS A 327 -62.41 116.00 -21.07
C LYS A 327 -62.20 117.03 -22.19
N SER A 328 -61.61 116.65 -23.34
CA SER A 328 -61.44 117.53 -24.50
C SER A 328 -62.74 117.69 -25.31
N GLN A 329 -63.46 116.59 -25.57
CA GLN A 329 -64.80 116.57 -26.14
C GLN A 329 -65.75 117.38 -25.26
N GLY A 330 -65.74 117.17 -23.94
CA GLY A 330 -66.55 117.94 -23.00
C GLY A 330 -66.19 119.44 -22.92
N LYS A 331 -65.02 119.87 -23.43
CA LYS A 331 -64.72 121.29 -23.71
C LYS A 331 -65.20 121.70 -25.10
N LEU A 332 -65.02 120.86 -26.11
CA LEU A 332 -65.43 121.07 -27.50
C LEU A 332 -66.96 121.22 -27.61
N GLU A 333 -67.74 120.38 -26.93
CA GLU A 333 -69.20 120.44 -26.83
C GLU A 333 -69.65 121.77 -26.19
N ARG A 334 -68.93 122.26 -25.16
CA ARG A 334 -69.16 123.57 -24.55
C ARG A 334 -68.75 124.75 -25.43
N MET A 335 -67.84 124.55 -26.41
CA MET A 335 -67.55 125.56 -27.43
C MET A 335 -68.57 125.50 -28.57
N LYS A 336 -69.01 124.30 -28.96
CA LYS A 336 -70.10 124.06 -29.92
C LYS A 336 -71.40 124.68 -29.44
N GLU A 337 -71.84 124.44 -28.19
CA GLU A 337 -73.03 125.11 -27.64
C GLU A 337 -72.94 126.64 -27.71
N LYS A 338 -71.76 127.21 -27.42
CA LYS A 338 -71.53 128.66 -27.52
C LYS A 338 -71.59 129.14 -28.96
N ALA A 339 -71.00 128.40 -29.89
CA ALA A 339 -71.07 128.68 -31.32
C ALA A 339 -72.49 128.53 -31.88
N GLU A 340 -73.27 127.53 -31.44
CA GLU A 340 -74.67 127.32 -31.83
C GLU A 340 -75.60 128.42 -31.26
N LYS A 341 -75.36 128.86 -30.02
CA LYS A 341 -76.05 130.02 -29.41
C LYS A 341 -75.70 131.33 -30.12
N GLN A 342 -74.46 131.52 -30.60
CA GLN A 342 -74.10 132.65 -31.45
C GLN A 342 -74.67 132.54 -32.87
N LEU A 343 -74.62 131.36 -33.50
CA LEU A 343 -75.14 131.09 -34.83
C LEU A 343 -76.65 131.28 -34.93
N THR A 344 -77.39 130.88 -33.89
CA THR A 344 -78.83 131.14 -33.80
C THR A 344 -79.14 132.63 -33.65
N SER A 345 -78.39 133.38 -32.84
CA SER A 345 -78.50 134.85 -32.74
C SER A 345 -78.25 135.54 -34.10
N VAL A 346 -77.15 135.20 -34.77
CA VAL A 346 -76.81 135.74 -36.11
C VAL A 346 -77.85 135.35 -37.16
N LYS A 347 -78.40 134.13 -37.10
CA LYS A 347 -79.47 133.68 -38.01
C LYS A 347 -80.79 134.45 -37.81
N SER A 348 -81.14 134.81 -36.57
CA SER A 348 -82.30 135.69 -36.32
C SER A 348 -82.09 137.12 -36.82
N GLU A 349 -80.88 137.68 -36.70
CA GLU A 349 -80.56 139.00 -37.27
C GLU A 349 -80.57 139.01 -38.81
N LEU A 350 -80.07 137.92 -39.42
CA LEU A 350 -80.05 137.78 -40.88
C LEU A 350 -81.47 137.78 -41.47
N LEU A 351 -82.38 136.97 -40.92
CA LEU A 351 -83.78 136.90 -41.36
C LEU A 351 -84.53 138.24 -41.20
N LEU A 352 -84.13 139.07 -40.23
CA LEU A 352 -84.71 140.40 -39.98
C LEU A 352 -84.17 141.45 -40.96
N LYS A 353 -82.93 141.30 -41.44
CA LYS A 353 -82.39 142.10 -42.56
C LYS A 353 -82.94 141.65 -43.92
N GLU A 354 -83.08 140.36 -44.14
CA GLU A 354 -83.57 139.78 -45.40
C GLU A 354 -84.97 140.28 -45.76
N ARG A 355 -85.91 140.27 -44.80
CA ARG A 355 -87.26 140.82 -44.98
C ARG A 355 -87.28 142.32 -45.31
N LYS A 356 -86.35 143.10 -44.73
CA LYS A 356 -86.22 144.54 -45.04
C LYS A 356 -85.60 144.80 -46.42
N ALA A 357 -84.74 143.91 -46.91
CA ALA A 357 -84.19 144.02 -48.26
C ALA A 357 -85.27 143.77 -49.33
N THR A 358 -86.12 142.76 -49.15
CA THR A 358 -87.19 142.43 -50.11
C THR A 358 -88.23 143.54 -50.28
N GLU A 359 -88.49 144.32 -49.22
CA GLU A 359 -89.51 145.38 -49.20
C GLU A 359 -89.06 146.66 -49.92
N GLU A 360 -87.75 146.92 -50.01
CA GLU A 360 -87.19 148.01 -50.83
C GLU A 360 -87.04 147.63 -52.31
N THR A 361 -86.76 146.36 -52.62
CA THR A 361 -86.59 145.93 -54.03
C THR A 361 -87.85 146.07 -54.89
N GLU A 362 -89.06 145.91 -54.33
CA GLU A 362 -90.31 146.16 -55.07
C GLU A 362 -90.61 147.66 -55.26
N LYS A 363 -90.22 148.54 -54.30
CA LYS A 363 -90.36 149.99 -54.45
C LYS A 363 -89.45 150.54 -55.55
N THR A 364 -88.20 150.08 -55.62
CA THR A 364 -87.25 150.53 -56.65
C THR A 364 -87.66 150.10 -58.06
N LYS A 365 -88.35 148.96 -58.19
CA LYS A 365 -88.82 148.41 -59.46
C LYS A 365 -89.95 149.24 -60.07
N THR A 366 -90.93 149.67 -59.28
CA THR A 366 -92.06 150.49 -59.76
C THR A 366 -91.66 151.90 -60.18
N MET A 367 -90.57 152.47 -59.63
CA MET A 367 -90.03 153.75 -60.09
C MET A 367 -89.35 153.68 -61.46
N LEU A 368 -88.80 152.52 -61.85
CA LEU A 368 -87.96 152.40 -63.06
C LEU A 368 -88.79 152.44 -64.36
N GLU A 369 -90.02 151.91 -64.34
CA GLU A 369 -90.91 151.90 -65.51
C GLU A 369 -91.43 153.29 -65.89
N ALA A 370 -91.54 154.22 -64.93
CA ALA A 370 -91.90 155.61 -65.20
C ALA A 370 -90.81 156.33 -66.02
N VAL A 371 -89.57 156.33 -65.52
CA VAL A 371 -88.41 157.04 -66.12
C VAL A 371 -88.10 156.55 -67.54
N THR A 372 -88.34 155.26 -67.81
CA THR A 372 -88.03 154.62 -69.10
C THR A 372 -88.86 155.17 -70.27
N ASN A 373 -90.02 155.80 -70.00
CA ASN A 373 -90.89 156.34 -71.04
C ASN A 373 -90.52 157.77 -71.48
N GLU A 374 -90.07 158.62 -70.55
CA GLU A 374 -89.69 160.02 -70.87
C GLU A 374 -88.45 160.09 -71.77
N MET A 375 -87.44 159.23 -71.53
CA MET A 375 -86.16 159.28 -72.23
C MET A 375 -86.27 159.01 -73.74
N LYS A 376 -87.37 158.40 -74.22
CA LYS A 376 -87.64 158.22 -75.66
C LYS A 376 -87.94 159.55 -76.37
N VAL A 377 -88.51 160.53 -75.67
CA VAL A 377 -88.99 161.79 -76.27
C VAL A 377 -87.85 162.79 -76.52
N LEU A 378 -86.87 162.89 -75.61
CA LEU A 378 -85.74 163.82 -75.78
C LEU A 378 -84.82 163.46 -76.95
N LYS A 379 -84.73 162.18 -77.33
CA LYS A 379 -83.68 161.67 -78.21
C LYS A 379 -83.79 162.13 -79.67
N THR A 380 -84.98 162.53 -80.13
CA THR A 380 -85.23 163.00 -81.50
C THR A 380 -84.83 164.46 -81.72
N ALA A 381 -85.04 165.34 -80.73
CA ALA A 381 -84.82 166.79 -80.88
C ALA A 381 -83.34 167.18 -81.07
N LEU A 382 -82.40 166.40 -80.53
CA LEU A 382 -80.97 166.73 -80.55
C LEU A 382 -80.35 166.65 -81.97
N ALA A 383 -80.93 165.86 -82.87
CA ALA A 383 -80.30 165.51 -84.16
C ALA A 383 -80.26 166.66 -85.19
N GLU A 384 -81.18 167.64 -85.10
CA GLU A 384 -81.29 168.70 -86.12
C GLU A 384 -80.29 169.85 -85.95
N LEU A 385 -79.85 170.11 -84.71
CA LEU A 385 -78.95 171.23 -84.40
C LEU A 385 -77.54 171.02 -84.98
N ALA A 386 -76.98 169.82 -84.83
CA ALA A 386 -75.61 169.46 -85.24
C ALA A 386 -75.33 169.49 -86.76
N LYS A 387 -76.34 169.85 -87.58
CA LYS A 387 -76.23 169.96 -89.03
C LYS A 387 -76.00 171.40 -89.53
N ARG A 388 -76.44 172.42 -88.78
CA ARG A 388 -76.32 173.84 -89.19
C ARG A 388 -74.92 174.43 -88.99
N GLU A 389 -74.28 174.11 -87.87
CA GLU A 389 -72.98 174.65 -87.45
C GLU A 389 -71.89 174.52 -88.52
N ARG A 390 -71.81 173.35 -89.16
CA ARG A 390 -70.74 172.98 -90.09
C ARG A 390 -70.68 173.85 -91.36
N GLN A 391 -71.78 174.50 -91.75
CA GLN A 391 -71.83 175.29 -92.99
C GLN A 391 -71.29 176.72 -92.84
N LEU A 392 -71.14 177.24 -91.61
CA LEU A 392 -70.61 178.60 -91.39
C LEU A 392 -69.08 178.68 -91.39
N ALA A 393 -68.38 177.56 -91.16
CA ALA A 393 -66.92 177.54 -91.12
C ALA A 393 -66.31 177.80 -92.50
N ASP A 394 -66.71 177.00 -93.51
CA ASP A 394 -66.10 176.95 -94.84
C ASP A 394 -66.15 178.30 -95.58
N PHE A 395 -67.21 179.09 -95.40
CA PHE A 395 -67.38 180.39 -96.04
C PHE A 395 -66.34 181.44 -95.59
N ARG A 396 -65.94 181.37 -94.31
CA ARG A 396 -65.08 182.37 -93.63
C ARG A 396 -63.64 182.34 -94.13
N GLU A 397 -63.16 181.16 -94.54
CA GLU A 397 -61.81 180.97 -95.07
C GLU A 397 -61.63 181.61 -96.46
N VAL A 398 -62.67 181.54 -97.31
CA VAL A 398 -62.62 182.00 -98.71
C VAL A 398 -62.48 183.53 -98.78
N VAL A 399 -63.30 184.27 -98.04
CA VAL A 399 -63.29 185.75 -98.03
C VAL A 399 -61.96 186.30 -97.55
N SER A 400 -61.41 185.71 -96.48
CA SER A 400 -60.11 186.05 -95.90
C SER A 400 -58.97 186.02 -96.93
N ARG A 401 -59.04 185.10 -97.89
CA ARG A 401 -58.00 184.85 -98.90
C ARG A 401 -57.93 185.92 -100.00
N MET A 402 -59.00 186.67 -100.26
CA MET A 402 -59.04 187.69 -101.32
C MET A 402 -58.57 189.09 -100.88
N LEU A 403 -58.51 189.37 -99.57
CA LEU A 403 -58.26 190.70 -99.02
C LEU A 403 -56.78 190.98 -98.69
N GLY A 404 -55.87 190.09 -99.10
CA GLY A 404 -54.42 190.22 -98.91
C GLY A 404 -53.98 190.29 -97.44
N LEU A 405 -54.78 189.75 -96.52
CA LEU A 405 -54.44 189.62 -95.09
C LEU A 405 -53.49 188.44 -94.89
N ASN A 406 -52.68 188.48 -93.83
CA ASN A 406 -51.66 187.44 -93.61
C ASN A 406 -52.29 186.18 -93.00
N ILE A 407 -52.45 185.15 -93.84
CA ILE A 407 -53.04 183.85 -93.48
C ILE A 407 -52.21 183.12 -92.39
N ALA A 408 -50.96 183.54 -92.14
CA ALA A 408 -50.11 182.95 -91.10
C ALA A 408 -50.60 183.17 -89.65
N SER A 409 -51.52 184.11 -89.40
CA SER A 409 -52.11 184.32 -88.08
C SER A 409 -53.54 183.78 -87.99
N LEU A 410 -53.71 182.53 -87.53
CA LEU A 410 -55.04 181.94 -87.24
C LEU A 410 -55.63 182.41 -85.91
N ALA A 411 -55.55 183.71 -85.68
CA ALA A 411 -56.40 184.49 -84.80
C ALA A 411 -56.64 185.83 -85.50
N LEU A 412 -57.23 185.75 -86.70
CA LEU A 412 -57.55 186.88 -87.58
C LEU A 412 -58.99 187.29 -87.27
N PRO A 413 -59.22 188.30 -86.41
CA PRO A 413 -60.56 188.62 -85.93
C PRO A 413 -61.37 189.25 -87.06
N ASP A 414 -62.69 188.98 -87.11
CA ASP A 414 -63.52 189.36 -88.26
C ASP A 414 -63.51 190.86 -88.55
N TYR A 415 -63.24 191.70 -87.54
CA TYR A 415 -63.13 193.14 -87.73
C TYR A 415 -61.94 193.54 -88.63
N GLU A 416 -60.83 192.79 -88.71
CA GLU A 416 -59.74 193.12 -89.66
C GLU A 416 -60.16 192.89 -91.12
N ILE A 417 -60.91 191.81 -91.34
CA ILE A 417 -61.52 191.46 -92.63
C ILE A 417 -62.54 192.54 -93.01
N ILE A 418 -63.38 192.93 -92.06
CA ILE A 418 -64.39 193.98 -92.22
C ILE A 418 -63.73 195.35 -92.44
N THR A 419 -62.72 195.76 -91.67
CA THR A 419 -62.07 197.08 -91.83
C THR A 419 -61.27 197.19 -93.14
N ARG A 420 -60.70 196.10 -93.67
CA ARG A 420 -60.17 196.12 -95.06
C ARG A 420 -61.25 196.16 -96.12
N LEU A 421 -62.37 195.45 -95.91
CA LEU A 421 -63.56 195.61 -96.75
C LEU A 421 -64.07 197.05 -96.68
N GLU A 422 -64.10 197.70 -95.52
CA GLU A 422 -64.49 199.10 -95.32
C GLU A 422 -63.50 200.08 -95.94
N GLY A 423 -62.20 199.77 -95.97
CA GLY A 423 -61.22 200.54 -96.74
C GLY A 423 -61.46 200.47 -98.26
N LEU A 424 -62.04 199.37 -98.75
CA LEU A 424 -62.50 199.23 -100.14
C LEU A 424 -63.93 199.81 -100.34
N ILE A 425 -64.81 199.72 -99.35
CA ILE A 425 -66.22 200.13 -99.40
C ILE A 425 -66.41 201.63 -99.09
N HIS A 426 -65.42 202.31 -98.50
CA HIS A 426 -65.30 203.76 -98.61
C HIS A 426 -65.05 204.24 -100.06
N SER A 427 -65.01 203.32 -101.04
CA SER A 427 -65.20 203.64 -102.45
C SER A 427 -66.68 203.64 -102.92
N HIS A 428 -67.58 202.75 -102.44
CA HIS A 428 -68.96 202.53 -102.98
C HIS A 428 -69.98 201.90 -101.97
N GLN A 429 -71.31 202.10 -102.10
CA GLN A 429 -72.31 202.18 -100.96
C GLN A 429 -73.56 201.21 -100.90
N HIS A 430 -74.17 201.04 -99.69
CA HIS A 430 -75.63 200.85 -99.27
C HIS A 430 -76.54 199.55 -99.42
N HIS A 431 -77.50 199.31 -98.44
CA HIS A 431 -78.85 198.57 -98.42
C HIS A 431 -79.15 197.25 -97.57
N CYS A 432 -80.45 196.91 -97.24
CA CYS A 432 -80.97 195.79 -96.34
C CYS A 432 -82.56 195.56 -96.37
N PHE A 433 -83.23 194.51 -95.76
CA PHE A 433 -84.68 194.34 -95.24
C PHE A 433 -85.26 192.84 -94.95
N PRO A 434 -86.46 192.55 -94.27
CA PRO A 434 -86.83 191.30 -93.45
C PRO A 434 -88.35 190.73 -93.27
N CYS A 435 -88.70 189.75 -92.33
CA CYS A 435 -89.94 189.59 -91.38
C CYS A 435 -90.89 188.26 -91.23
N VAL A 436 -91.66 188.02 -90.07
CA VAL A 436 -92.97 187.21 -89.73
C VAL A 436 -93.06 185.98 -88.66
N CYS A 437 -94.22 185.64 -87.91
CA CYS A 437 -94.53 184.52 -86.86
C CYS A 437 -96.06 184.20 -86.40
N LEU A 438 -96.49 183.09 -85.64
CA LEU A 438 -97.84 182.70 -84.89
C LEU A 438 -97.94 181.17 -84.30
N LYS A 439 -98.90 180.43 -83.56
CA LYS A 439 -100.02 180.49 -82.46
C LYS A 439 -100.71 179.08 -81.94
N ASP A 440 -101.34 178.94 -80.69
CA ASP A 440 -102.59 178.15 -80.15
C ASP A 440 -102.83 176.68 -79.47
N VAL A 441 -103.66 176.57 -78.33
CA VAL A 441 -104.89 175.69 -77.88
C VAL A 441 -105.01 174.26 -77.10
N ALA A 442 -106.04 174.03 -76.16
CA ALA A 442 -106.86 172.80 -75.66
C ALA A 442 -106.84 172.09 -74.20
N ARG A 443 -107.81 171.17 -73.80
CA ARG A 443 -108.22 170.71 -72.37
C ARG A 443 -108.98 169.31 -72.15
N ALA A 444 -109.04 168.75 -70.90
CA ALA A 444 -110.02 167.80 -70.23
C ALA A 444 -109.86 166.24 -70.41
N PRO A 445 -110.48 165.29 -69.62
CA PRO A 445 -111.61 165.37 -68.63
C PRO A 445 -111.44 164.55 -67.28
N GLU A 446 -112.54 164.15 -66.58
CA GLU A 446 -112.62 163.66 -65.17
C GLU A 446 -113.72 162.55 -64.88
N GLU A 447 -113.56 161.58 -63.91
CA GLU A 447 -114.64 160.72 -63.28
C GLU A 447 -114.23 159.79 -62.06
N HIS A 448 -115.14 158.92 -61.57
CA HIS A 448 -115.62 158.87 -60.15
C HIS A 448 -116.18 157.49 -59.64
N SER A 449 -116.80 157.47 -58.43
CA SER A 449 -117.72 156.44 -57.86
C SER A 449 -117.14 155.11 -57.30
N GLN A 450 -117.78 154.39 -56.37
CA GLN A 450 -118.56 154.74 -55.15
C GLN A 450 -118.98 153.46 -54.38
N ARG A 451 -119.23 153.59 -53.06
CA ARG A 451 -120.28 152.90 -52.26
C ARG A 451 -120.21 151.40 -51.86
N ASN A 452 -120.74 151.20 -50.63
CA ASN A 452 -121.68 150.15 -50.18
C ASN A 452 -121.19 148.75 -49.75
N ILE A 453 -121.81 148.28 -48.65
CA ILE A 453 -122.35 146.92 -48.39
C ILE A 453 -121.34 145.77 -48.25
N GLU A 454 -121.49 144.76 -47.37
CA GLU A 454 -122.11 144.56 -46.04
C GLU A 454 -121.11 143.61 -45.30
N LEU A 455 -121.08 143.29 -44.00
CA LEU A 455 -122.06 143.12 -42.91
C LEU A 455 -122.79 141.75 -42.91
N LEU A 456 -122.17 140.76 -42.24
CA LEU A 456 -122.67 139.40 -41.95
C LEU A 456 -122.91 138.52 -43.20
N HIS A 457 -121.82 137.87 -43.64
CA HIS A 457 -121.58 137.38 -45.02
C HIS A 457 -121.32 138.53 -46.02
#